data_AF-A0A367ZU29-F1
#
_entry.id   AF-A0A367ZU29-F1
#
_cell.length_a   1.000
_cell.length_b   1.000
_cell.length_c   1.000
_cell.angle_alpha   90.00
_cell.angle_beta   90.00
_cell.angle_gamma   90.00
#
_symmetry.space_group_name_H-M   'P 1'
#
loop_
_entity.id
_entity.type
_entity.pdbx_description
1 polymer ?
#
loop_
_entity_poly.entity_id
_entity_poly.type
_entity_poly.pdbx_seq_one_letter_code
_entity_poly.pdbx_strand_id
1 'polypeptide(L)'
;MALLSRPEIAAWLNASLEASGFRQLEPLPLRIWKEAVRAGKNALPPGFFGLLWERLTHKTAGPHRERTGLPAEDELLTRLTRLPGFEHLEGLFILRGARPSEDFIAGVLAQVIDRLPGFHHAVVQMASLDLEHVLDHPTAPDPAFPATRHLQTIYQDALSRLAAAPLTLTPTDLFEIGHPHLFRSPADRTFYRRMMAAVNGLAHWATGVFTLKEESATVVAQFGEPQILPLGGYDSLTTKGDISSLLSSELGFIDEEMEVDLFDLKYCENQLLYFKREEGAVFRIRRDITVDLELTPFFEHERHLGLLFAWCFVLADRLMETFVKDAVRLFFQFRGFMPSAFREACAFFRFFLEEKGIFKRIFLSAHGDPPADFQSPRTQGWKLGGPPDPRVKHIPFSFPQTDAFAAADPREQEQELGLSIVQILKQMIGHADR
;
A
#
# COMPACT_ATOMS: atom_id res chain seq x y z
N MET A 1 36.12 18.44 9.38
CA MET A 1 35.79 17.28 10.25
C MET A 1 36.82 16.21 9.95
N ALA A 2 37.44 15.61 10.97
CA ALA A 2 38.40 14.52 10.76
C ALA A 2 37.66 13.21 10.51
N LEU A 3 38.15 12.42 9.54
CA LEU A 3 37.64 11.07 9.27
C LEU A 3 38.35 10.08 10.20
N LEU A 4 37.64 9.03 10.62
CA LEU A 4 38.23 7.94 11.38
C LEU A 4 39.28 7.21 10.53
N SER A 5 40.40 6.88 11.15
CA SER A 5 41.40 5.97 10.62
C SER A 5 40.90 4.52 10.63
N ARG A 6 41.52 3.63 9.84
CA ARG A 6 41.13 2.21 9.77
C ARG A 6 41.11 1.50 11.13
N PRO A 7 42.09 1.68 12.03
CA PRO A 7 42.05 1.12 13.38
C PRO A 7 40.88 1.65 14.23
N GLU A 8 40.53 2.93 14.10
CA GLU A 8 39.37 3.54 14.80
C GLU A 8 38.04 3.00 14.24
N ILE A 9 37.94 2.81 12.91
CA ILE A 9 36.79 2.14 12.28
C ILE A 9 36.64 0.71 12.81
N ALA A 10 37.74 -0.05 12.89
CA ALA A 10 37.71 -1.42 13.43
C ALA A 10 37.26 -1.44 14.90
N ALA A 11 37.75 -0.50 15.73
CA ALA A 11 37.32 -0.35 17.11
C ALA A 11 35.83 0.00 17.22
N TRP A 12 35.33 0.90 16.37
CA TRP A 12 33.92 1.27 16.28
C TRP A 12 33.02 0.07 15.92
N LEU A 13 33.36 -0.66 14.85
CA LEU A 13 32.60 -1.84 14.40
C LEU A 13 32.55 -2.91 15.50
N ASN A 14 33.71 -3.23 16.08
CA ASN A 14 33.81 -4.27 17.11
C ASN A 14 32.99 -3.91 18.36
N ALA A 15 33.11 -2.67 18.84
CA ALA A 15 32.35 -2.21 20.01
C ALA A 15 30.84 -2.25 19.76
N SER A 16 30.39 -1.84 18.56
CA SER A 16 28.97 -1.89 18.20
C SER A 16 28.45 -3.32 18.13
N LEU A 17 29.16 -4.21 17.43
CA LEU A 17 28.75 -5.62 17.34
C LEU A 17 28.77 -6.31 18.71
N GLU A 18 29.73 -5.96 19.58
CA GLU A 18 29.81 -6.49 20.94
C GLU A 18 28.63 -6.08 21.81
N ALA A 19 28.31 -4.78 21.81
CA ALA A 19 27.20 -4.23 22.56
C ALA A 19 25.87 -4.92 22.18
N SER A 20 25.69 -5.22 20.90
CA SER A 20 24.48 -5.84 20.38
C SER A 20 24.52 -7.38 20.36
N GLY A 21 25.64 -8.01 20.75
CA GLY A 21 25.76 -9.47 20.85
C GLY A 21 26.01 -10.20 19.52
N PHE A 22 26.58 -9.52 18.52
CA PHE A 22 26.98 -10.12 17.24
C PHE A 22 28.50 -10.34 17.17
N ARG A 23 28.91 -11.44 16.51
CA ARG A 23 30.32 -11.62 16.11
C ARG A 23 30.61 -10.89 14.81
N GLN A 24 29.69 -11.00 13.85
CA GLN A 24 29.69 -10.33 12.56
C GLN A 24 28.26 -10.32 12.02
N LEU A 25 28.00 -9.48 11.02
CA LEU A 25 26.76 -9.54 10.26
C LEU A 25 26.91 -10.50 9.07
N GLU A 26 25.84 -11.19 8.70
CA GLU A 26 25.74 -11.95 7.45
C GLU A 26 25.88 -11.03 6.23
N PRO A 27 26.23 -11.57 5.03
CA PRO A 27 26.50 -10.76 3.84
C PRO A 27 25.39 -9.78 3.45
N LEU A 28 24.12 -10.20 3.54
CA LEU A 28 22.97 -9.36 3.14
C LEU A 28 22.71 -8.19 4.11
N PRO A 29 22.53 -8.42 5.44
CA PRO A 29 22.47 -7.34 6.42
C PRO A 29 23.67 -6.39 6.32
N LEU A 30 24.89 -6.94 6.20
CA LEU A 30 26.10 -6.14 6.07
C LEU A 30 26.06 -5.23 4.82
N ARG A 31 25.64 -5.76 3.67
CA ARG A 31 25.50 -5.00 2.43
C ARG A 31 24.55 -3.81 2.59
N ILE A 32 23.37 -4.04 3.17
CA ILE A 32 22.35 -2.99 3.35
C ILE A 32 22.82 -1.93 4.35
N TRP A 33 23.47 -2.34 5.44
CA TRP A 33 24.07 -1.38 6.37
C TRP A 33 25.15 -0.52 5.70
N LYS A 34 26.01 -1.10 4.86
CA LYS A 34 27.03 -0.35 4.09
C LYS A 34 26.39 0.68 3.17
N GLU A 35 25.30 0.32 2.49
CA GLU A 35 24.55 1.24 1.64
C GLU A 35 23.98 2.41 2.44
N ALA A 36 23.42 2.16 3.62
CA ALA A 36 22.94 3.21 4.51
C ALA A 36 24.05 4.16 4.97
N VAL A 37 25.23 3.62 5.31
CA VAL A 37 26.42 4.42 5.64
C VAL A 37 26.83 5.28 4.44
N ARG A 38 26.93 4.70 3.23
CA ARG A 38 27.26 5.45 2.00
C ARG A 38 26.24 6.54 1.67
N ALA A 39 24.97 6.35 2.05
CA ALA A 39 23.91 7.35 1.94
C ALA A 39 23.99 8.46 3.00
N GLY A 40 25.03 8.48 3.84
CA GLY A 40 25.30 9.54 4.81
C GLY A 40 24.91 9.21 6.26
N LYS A 41 24.43 7.99 6.55
CA LYS A 41 24.14 7.53 7.92
C LYS A 41 25.42 7.00 8.61
N ASN A 42 26.50 7.79 8.55
CA ASN A 42 27.86 7.37 8.93
C ASN A 42 28.02 6.89 10.38
N ALA A 43 27.16 7.34 11.30
CA ALA A 43 27.22 6.93 12.70
C ALA A 43 26.20 5.85 13.07
N LEU A 44 25.51 5.24 12.11
CA LEU A 44 24.58 4.12 12.35
C LEU A 44 25.36 2.90 12.86
N PRO A 45 25.16 2.45 14.11
CA PRO A 45 25.89 1.32 14.65
C PRO A 45 25.47 0.01 13.94
N PRO A 46 26.41 -0.80 13.41
CA PRO A 46 26.07 -2.06 12.71
C PRO A 46 25.37 -3.07 13.61
N GLY A 47 25.70 -3.11 14.90
CA GLY A 47 25.05 -4.00 15.86
C GLY A 47 23.57 -3.64 16.08
N PHE A 48 23.26 -2.34 16.23
CA PHE A 48 21.88 -1.86 16.30
C PHE A 48 21.10 -2.16 15.02
N PHE A 49 21.73 -1.97 13.85
CA PHE A 49 21.13 -2.37 12.58
C PHE A 49 20.82 -3.88 12.56
N GLY A 50 21.70 -4.72 13.08
CA GLY A 50 21.47 -6.16 13.25
C GLY A 50 20.25 -6.48 14.13
N LEU A 51 20.11 -5.79 15.27
CA LEU A 51 18.93 -5.97 16.13
C LEU A 51 17.63 -5.52 15.44
N LEU A 52 17.67 -4.38 14.72
CA LEU A 52 16.53 -3.89 13.95
C LEU A 52 16.14 -4.87 12.83
N TRP A 53 17.15 -5.44 12.15
CA TRP A 53 16.96 -6.49 11.15
C TRP A 53 16.24 -7.70 11.73
N GLU A 54 16.73 -8.24 12.85
CA GLU A 54 16.15 -9.43 13.48
C GLU A 54 14.72 -9.16 13.95
N ARG A 55 14.48 -7.95 14.44
CA ARG A 55 13.16 -7.53 14.88
C ARG A 55 12.15 -7.47 13.74
N LEU A 56 12.52 -6.89 12.60
CA LEU A 56 11.62 -6.72 11.46
C LEU A 56 11.44 -8.00 10.64
N THR A 57 12.52 -8.76 10.43
CA THR A 57 12.54 -9.89 9.49
C THR A 57 12.33 -11.24 10.16
N HIS A 58 12.45 -11.33 11.49
CA HIS A 58 12.53 -12.57 12.25
C HIS A 58 13.64 -13.54 11.77
N LYS A 59 14.63 -13.04 11.04
CA LYS A 59 15.81 -13.78 10.58
C LYS A 59 17.04 -13.28 11.32
N THR A 60 17.93 -14.20 11.68
CA THR A 60 19.21 -13.81 12.29
C THR A 60 19.99 -12.87 11.37
N ALA A 61 20.58 -11.82 11.94
CA ALA A 61 21.44 -10.90 11.22
C ALA A 61 22.89 -11.40 11.15
N GLY A 62 23.24 -12.43 11.93
CA GLY A 62 24.61 -12.96 12.04
C GLY A 62 24.82 -13.82 13.27
N PRO A 63 25.95 -14.56 13.35
CA PRO A 63 26.25 -15.40 14.49
C PRO A 63 26.37 -14.57 15.77
N HIS A 64 25.64 -14.99 16.81
CA HIS A 64 25.63 -14.33 18.11
C HIS A 64 26.84 -14.67 18.99
N ARG A 65 27.09 -13.80 19.95
CA ARG A 65 27.93 -14.01 21.13
C ARG A 65 27.21 -13.46 22.36
N GLU A 66 27.81 -13.65 23.53
CA GLU A 66 27.32 -13.05 24.75
C GLU A 66 27.22 -11.53 24.59
N ARG A 67 26.03 -10.99 24.86
CA ARG A 67 25.71 -9.59 24.67
C ARG A 67 26.15 -8.81 25.90
N THR A 68 27.05 -7.85 25.73
CA THR A 68 27.44 -6.94 26.82
C THR A 68 26.35 -5.91 27.11
N GLY A 69 25.58 -5.54 26.08
CA GLY A 69 24.39 -4.70 26.18
C GLY A 69 24.71 -3.23 26.42
N LEU A 70 23.88 -2.35 25.84
CA LEU A 70 23.85 -0.94 26.19
C LEU A 70 22.40 -0.57 26.53
N PRO A 71 22.09 -0.09 27.75
CA PRO A 71 20.71 0.21 28.13
C PRO A 71 19.99 1.17 27.17
N ALA A 72 20.73 2.15 26.63
CA ALA A 72 20.19 3.11 25.67
C ALA A 72 19.85 2.49 24.30
N GLU A 73 20.55 1.41 23.90
CA GLU A 73 20.24 0.66 22.67
C GLU A 73 18.91 -0.09 22.83
N ASP A 74 18.76 -0.81 23.94
CA ASP A 74 17.53 -1.55 24.27
C ASP A 74 16.33 -0.62 24.42
N GLU A 75 16.52 0.52 25.07
CA GLU A 75 15.48 1.53 25.20
C GLU A 75 15.08 2.09 23.82
N LEU A 76 16.06 2.41 22.97
CA LEU A 76 15.77 2.91 21.62
C LEU A 76 14.99 1.89 20.80
N LEU A 77 15.43 0.62 20.78
CA LEU A 77 14.75 -0.45 20.07
C LEU A 77 13.33 -0.67 20.61
N THR A 78 13.16 -0.64 21.93
CA THR A 78 11.84 -0.77 22.58
C THR A 78 10.91 0.40 22.24
N ARG A 79 11.43 1.62 22.19
CA ARG A 79 10.64 2.79 21.80
C ARG A 79 10.24 2.72 20.32
N LEU A 80 11.17 2.36 19.44
CA LEU A 80 10.90 2.22 18.00
C LEU A 80 9.83 1.17 17.71
N THR A 81 9.91 0.01 18.36
CA THR A 81 8.95 -1.10 18.19
C THR A 81 7.56 -0.77 18.70
N ARG A 82 7.43 0.20 19.61
CA ARG A 82 6.14 0.68 20.15
C ARG A 82 5.59 1.88 19.39
N LEU A 83 6.26 2.37 18.35
CA LEU A 83 5.76 3.48 17.56
C LEU A 83 4.50 3.08 16.78
N PRO A 84 3.50 3.97 16.66
CA PRO A 84 2.34 3.75 15.81
C PRO A 84 2.77 3.39 14.38
N GLY A 85 2.27 2.26 13.88
CA GLY A 85 2.57 1.75 12.54
C GLY A 85 3.78 0.80 12.48
N PHE A 86 4.61 0.66 13.52
CA PHE A 86 5.73 -0.28 13.49
C PHE A 86 5.26 -1.75 13.38
N GLU A 87 4.17 -2.10 14.05
CA GLU A 87 3.51 -3.41 13.93
C GLU A 87 3.14 -3.79 12.48
N HIS A 88 2.82 -2.80 11.64
CA HIS A 88 2.51 -3.02 10.23
C HIS A 88 3.77 -3.36 9.44
N LEU A 89 4.94 -2.83 9.84
CA LEU A 89 6.22 -3.17 9.22
C LEU A 89 6.60 -4.63 9.46
N GLU A 90 6.39 -5.14 10.68
CA GLU A 90 6.55 -6.58 10.97
C GLU A 90 5.57 -7.41 10.11
N GLY A 91 4.32 -6.95 10.00
CA GLY A 91 3.31 -7.55 9.13
C GLY A 91 3.72 -7.64 7.65
N LEU A 92 4.45 -6.65 7.12
CA LEU A 92 4.94 -6.68 5.73
C LEU A 92 5.85 -7.88 5.45
N PHE A 93 6.73 -8.23 6.39
CA PHE A 93 7.63 -9.37 6.23
C PHE A 93 6.88 -10.70 6.40
N ILE A 94 5.90 -10.76 7.31
CA ILE A 94 5.06 -11.95 7.52
C ILE A 94 4.21 -12.25 6.28
N LEU A 95 3.52 -11.24 5.74
CA LEU A 95 2.62 -11.39 4.58
C LEU A 95 3.34 -11.80 3.29
N ARG A 96 4.61 -11.43 3.13
CA ARG A 96 5.43 -11.85 1.97
C ARG A 96 5.92 -13.30 2.06
N GLY A 97 5.66 -13.99 3.18
CA GLY A 97 5.99 -15.40 3.37
C GLY A 97 7.47 -15.65 3.67
N ALA A 98 7.90 -16.91 3.59
CA ALA A 98 9.20 -17.35 4.13
C ALA A 98 10.44 -16.77 3.41
N ARG A 99 10.32 -16.31 2.17
CA ARG A 99 11.45 -15.88 1.33
C ARG A 99 11.15 -14.57 0.58
N PRO A 100 11.05 -13.43 1.28
CA PRO A 100 11.05 -12.13 0.62
C PRO A 100 12.34 -11.97 -0.20
N SER A 101 12.23 -11.36 -1.39
CA SER A 101 13.37 -11.03 -2.24
C SER A 101 14.34 -10.07 -1.53
N GLU A 102 15.64 -10.18 -1.80
CA GLU A 102 16.65 -9.27 -1.20
C GLU A 102 16.35 -7.80 -1.46
N ASP A 103 15.92 -7.44 -2.68
CA ASP A 103 15.58 -6.07 -3.07
C ASP A 103 14.43 -5.49 -2.25
N PHE A 104 13.45 -6.32 -1.90
CA PHE A 104 12.34 -5.93 -1.04
C PHE A 104 12.84 -5.64 0.38
N ILE A 105 13.63 -6.54 0.95
CA ILE A 105 14.17 -6.38 2.31
C ILE A 105 15.05 -5.13 2.38
N ALA A 106 15.95 -4.96 1.40
CA ALA A 106 16.81 -3.79 1.29
C ALA A 106 16.00 -2.50 1.16
N GLY A 107 14.98 -2.49 0.29
CA GLY A 107 14.10 -1.34 0.09
C GLY A 107 13.31 -0.95 1.35
N VAL A 108 12.73 -1.92 2.05
CA VAL A 108 12.01 -1.69 3.30
C VAL A 108 12.95 -1.12 4.36
N LEU A 109 14.10 -1.75 4.58
CA LEU A 109 15.05 -1.32 5.62
C LEU A 109 15.66 0.04 5.33
N ALA A 110 16.04 0.32 4.08
CA ALA A 110 16.54 1.63 3.68
C ALA A 110 15.50 2.72 4.01
N GLN A 111 14.23 2.47 3.69
CA GLN A 111 13.16 3.42 3.98
C GLN A 111 12.84 3.59 5.47
N VAL A 112 13.00 2.54 6.28
CA VAL A 112 12.89 2.62 7.73
C VAL A 112 14.04 3.48 8.28
N ILE A 113 15.28 3.18 7.87
CA ILE A 113 16.50 3.89 8.32
C ILE A 113 16.49 5.36 7.93
N ASP A 114 15.98 5.69 6.75
CA ASP A 114 15.84 7.07 6.29
C ASP A 114 14.94 7.89 7.21
N ARG A 115 13.91 7.26 7.80
CA ARG A 115 12.93 7.87 8.70
C ARG A 115 13.34 7.86 10.16
N LEU A 116 14.29 7.02 10.56
CA LEU A 116 14.83 7.05 11.92
C LEU A 116 15.50 8.40 12.19
N PRO A 117 15.34 8.96 13.42
CA PRO A 117 16.07 10.16 13.81
C PRO A 117 17.56 9.91 13.60
N GLY A 118 18.19 10.80 12.83
CA GLY A 118 19.48 10.53 12.21
C GLY A 118 20.58 10.15 13.21
N PHE A 119 21.25 9.03 12.93
CA PHE A 119 22.49 8.65 13.59
C PHE A 119 23.61 9.55 13.08
N HIS A 120 23.80 10.69 13.75
CA HIS A 120 24.84 11.66 13.43
C HIS A 120 25.79 11.82 14.61
N HIS A 121 27.09 11.86 14.33
CA HIS A 121 28.10 12.12 15.34
C HIS A 121 29.26 12.91 14.72
N ALA A 122 29.77 13.92 15.44
CA ALA A 122 30.81 14.81 14.93
C ALA A 122 32.14 14.08 14.67
N VAL A 123 32.40 13.00 15.42
CA VAL A 123 33.64 12.21 15.37
C VAL A 123 33.51 10.94 14.52
N VAL A 124 32.33 10.32 14.47
CA VAL A 124 32.13 9.06 13.74
C VAL A 124 31.78 9.39 12.30
N GLN A 125 32.83 9.63 11.51
CA GLN A 125 32.74 9.88 10.08
C GLN A 125 33.76 8.96 9.40
N MET A 126 33.32 8.16 8.44
CA MET A 126 34.14 7.13 7.81
C MET A 126 34.19 7.38 6.30
N ALA A 127 35.39 7.27 5.71
CA ALA A 127 35.49 7.20 4.26
C ALA A 127 35.00 5.83 3.78
N SER A 128 34.22 5.79 2.69
CA SER A 128 33.72 4.52 2.16
C SER A 128 34.86 3.56 1.82
N LEU A 129 35.97 4.06 1.26
CA LEU A 129 37.14 3.24 0.91
C LEU A 129 37.79 2.57 2.14
N ASP A 130 37.94 3.32 3.24
CA ASP A 130 38.54 2.78 4.47
C ASP A 130 37.61 1.80 5.18
N LEU A 131 36.29 2.02 5.11
CA LEU A 131 35.30 1.07 5.60
C LEU A 131 35.38 -0.25 4.81
N GLU A 132 35.39 -0.21 3.48
CA GLU A 132 35.55 -1.41 2.65
C GLU A 132 36.83 -2.17 3.04
N HIS A 133 37.95 -1.45 3.16
CA HIS A 133 39.22 -2.07 3.52
C HIS A 133 39.17 -2.79 4.87
N VAL A 134 38.56 -2.18 5.89
CA VAL A 134 38.46 -2.80 7.24
C VAL A 134 37.53 -4.02 7.23
N LEU A 135 36.49 -4.02 6.40
CA LEU A 135 35.59 -5.16 6.27
C LEU A 135 36.22 -6.33 5.49
N ASP A 136 37.04 -6.02 4.48
CA ASP A 136 37.70 -7.03 3.66
C ASP A 136 39.00 -7.57 4.29
N HIS A 137 39.66 -6.75 5.13
CA HIS A 137 40.96 -7.07 5.71
C HIS A 137 40.95 -6.87 7.23
N PRO A 138 41.33 -7.91 8.02
CA PRO A 138 41.38 -7.81 9.47
C PRO A 138 42.34 -6.69 9.89
N THR A 139 41.78 -5.65 10.49
CA THR A 139 42.51 -4.49 11.00
C THR A 139 42.46 -4.53 12.53
N ALA A 140 43.60 -4.38 13.19
CA ALA A 140 43.64 -4.32 14.64
C ALA A 140 42.92 -3.06 15.15
N PRO A 141 41.97 -3.17 16.10
CA PRO A 141 41.25 -2.03 16.63
C PRO A 141 42.17 -1.13 17.46
N ASP A 142 42.00 0.18 17.34
CA ASP A 142 42.70 1.13 18.20
C ASP A 142 42.13 1.09 19.64
N PRO A 143 42.90 0.63 20.64
CA PRO A 143 42.42 0.58 22.02
C PRO A 143 42.22 1.97 22.65
N ALA A 144 42.83 3.02 22.09
CA ALA A 144 42.69 4.39 22.59
C ALA A 144 41.38 5.04 22.10
N PHE A 145 40.74 4.50 21.06
CA PHE A 145 39.50 5.05 20.52
C PHE A 145 38.30 4.72 21.44
N PRO A 146 37.61 5.73 22.01
CA PRO A 146 36.56 5.51 23.01
C PRO A 146 35.20 5.14 22.38
N ALA A 147 35.17 4.06 21.60
CA ALA A 147 34.01 3.62 20.81
C ALA A 147 32.72 3.48 21.65
N THR A 148 32.80 2.85 22.83
CA THR A 148 31.64 2.65 23.72
C THR A 148 31.03 3.97 24.19
N ARG A 149 31.86 4.98 24.46
CA ARG A 149 31.38 6.31 24.85
C ARG A 149 30.66 7.00 23.69
N HIS A 150 31.20 6.87 22.48
CA HIS A 150 30.56 7.39 21.27
C HIS A 150 29.23 6.69 20.98
N LEU A 151 29.14 5.36 21.13
CA LEU A 151 27.89 4.62 21.02
C LEU A 151 26.82 5.15 21.98
N GLN A 152 27.18 5.32 23.26
CA GLN A 152 26.27 5.87 24.27
C GLN A 152 25.78 7.26 23.89
N THR A 153 26.66 8.15 23.42
CA THR A 153 26.29 9.50 22.99
C THR A 153 25.34 9.45 21.79
N ILE A 154 25.60 8.58 20.82
CA ILE A 154 24.77 8.41 19.62
C ILE A 154 23.37 7.90 19.98
N TYR A 155 23.27 6.88 20.84
CA TYR A 155 21.96 6.38 21.28
C TYR A 155 21.19 7.40 22.11
N GLN A 156 21.86 8.15 23.00
CA GLN A 156 21.24 9.22 23.77
C GLN A 156 20.72 10.36 22.88
N ASP A 157 21.50 10.78 21.88
CA ASP A 157 21.05 11.77 20.89
C ASP A 157 19.83 11.26 20.12
N ALA A 158 19.87 10.02 19.62
CA ALA A 158 18.75 9.40 18.92
C ALA A 158 17.48 9.31 19.79
N LEU A 159 17.60 8.91 21.05
CA LEU A 159 16.50 8.89 22.02
C LEU A 159 15.94 10.29 22.28
N SER A 160 16.81 11.30 22.44
CA SER A 160 16.38 12.68 22.67
C SER A 160 15.61 13.24 21.47
N ARG A 161 16.06 12.95 20.25
CA ARG A 161 15.38 13.33 19.00
C ARG A 161 14.04 12.65 18.84
N LEU A 162 13.98 11.35 19.14
CA LEU A 162 12.74 10.59 19.11
C LEU A 162 11.72 11.12 20.14
N ALA A 163 12.19 11.58 21.31
CA ALA A 163 11.34 12.21 22.31
C ALA A 163 10.85 13.60 21.88
N ALA A 164 11.71 14.39 21.22
CA ALA A 164 11.37 15.73 20.76
C ALA A 164 10.41 15.71 19.55
N ALA A 165 10.58 14.75 18.65
CA ALA A 165 9.74 14.55 17.47
C ALA A 165 9.44 13.05 17.31
N PRO A 166 8.37 12.54 17.94
CA PRO A 166 7.97 11.16 17.80
C PRO A 166 7.77 10.79 16.33
N LEU A 167 8.45 9.73 15.89
CA LEU A 167 8.27 9.19 14.56
C LEU A 167 6.90 8.50 14.48
N THR A 168 5.98 9.07 13.69
CA THR A 168 4.69 8.45 13.40
C THR A 168 4.69 7.95 11.96
N LEU A 169 4.52 6.64 11.76
CA LEU A 169 4.39 6.07 10.42
C LEU A 169 2.95 6.20 9.96
N THR A 170 2.71 7.11 9.00
CA THR A 170 1.38 7.29 8.42
C THR A 170 1.04 6.12 7.47
N PRO A 171 -0.24 5.90 7.12
CA PRO A 171 -0.60 4.91 6.10
C PRO A 171 0.13 5.13 4.76
N THR A 172 0.41 6.38 4.40
CA THR A 172 1.21 6.76 3.24
C THR A 172 2.66 6.29 3.38
N ASP A 173 3.27 6.44 4.57
CA ASP A 173 4.61 5.93 4.83
C ASP A 173 4.67 4.40 4.77
N LEU A 174 3.68 3.73 5.35
CA LEU A 174 3.60 2.26 5.33
C LEU A 174 3.45 1.72 3.91
N PHE A 175 2.66 2.40 3.07
CA PHE A 175 2.54 2.04 1.66
C PHE A 175 3.86 2.26 0.91
N GLU A 176 4.54 3.39 1.15
CA GLU A 176 5.87 3.64 0.58
C GLU A 176 6.87 2.57 0.96
N ILE A 177 6.93 2.23 2.25
CA ILE A 177 7.86 1.23 2.79
C ILE A 177 7.54 -0.16 2.23
N GLY A 178 6.26 -0.53 2.13
CA GLY A 178 5.81 -1.83 1.63
C GLY A 178 5.95 -2.05 0.12
N HIS A 179 6.16 -0.98 -0.65
CA HIS A 179 6.26 -1.07 -2.12
C HIS A 179 7.50 -0.36 -2.64
N PRO A 180 8.71 -0.77 -2.23
CA PRO A 180 9.94 -0.04 -2.59
C PRO A 180 10.18 0.02 -4.11
N HIS A 181 9.71 -0.99 -4.85
CA HIS A 181 9.82 -1.05 -6.31
C HIS A 181 8.96 -0.02 -7.06
N LEU A 182 7.95 0.57 -6.39
CA LEU A 182 7.15 1.68 -6.92
C LEU A 182 7.86 3.02 -6.81
N PHE A 183 8.67 3.20 -5.77
CA PHE A 183 9.25 4.48 -5.40
C PHE A 183 10.73 4.53 -5.76
N ARG A 184 11.01 4.30 -7.05
CA ARG A 184 12.37 4.25 -7.60
C ARG A 184 13.00 5.63 -7.65
N SER A 185 12.21 6.65 -7.97
CA SER A 185 12.66 8.04 -8.03
C SER A 185 12.10 8.88 -6.86
N PRO A 186 12.78 9.96 -6.46
CA PRO A 186 12.22 10.96 -5.55
C PRO A 186 10.93 11.62 -6.10
N ALA A 187 10.77 11.67 -7.41
CA ALA A 187 9.59 12.22 -8.07
C ALA A 187 8.35 11.35 -7.81
N ASP A 188 8.46 10.02 -7.89
CA ASP A 188 7.36 9.08 -7.59
C ASP A 188 6.83 9.27 -6.17
N ARG A 189 7.73 9.46 -5.20
CA ARG A 189 7.37 9.71 -3.79
C ARG A 189 6.63 11.04 -3.65
N THR A 190 7.16 12.10 -4.28
CA THR A 190 6.55 13.43 -4.24
C THR A 190 5.17 13.42 -4.87
N PHE A 191 5.02 12.77 -6.02
CA PHE A 191 3.75 12.60 -6.71
C PHE A 191 2.74 11.84 -5.85
N TYR A 192 3.11 10.67 -5.31
CA TYR A 192 2.25 9.87 -4.46
C TYR A 192 1.78 10.61 -3.21
N ARG A 193 2.70 11.29 -2.51
CA ARG A 193 2.35 12.07 -1.31
C ARG A 193 1.38 13.20 -1.64
N ARG A 194 1.59 13.91 -2.75
CA ARG A 194 0.68 14.95 -3.23
C ARG A 194 -0.69 14.39 -3.60
N MET A 195 -0.70 13.28 -4.33
CA MET A 195 -1.93 12.58 -4.68
C MET A 195 -2.69 12.15 -3.43
N MET A 196 -2.04 11.48 -2.48
CA MET A 196 -2.71 11.00 -1.25
C MET A 196 -3.14 12.12 -0.31
N ALA A 197 -2.38 13.22 -0.22
CA ALA A 197 -2.80 14.41 0.50
C ALA A 197 -4.10 14.98 -0.10
N ALA A 198 -4.14 15.13 -1.42
CA ALA A 198 -5.34 15.56 -2.12
C ALA A 198 -6.49 14.56 -2.01
N VAL A 199 -6.24 13.24 -2.03
CA VAL A 199 -7.28 12.21 -1.81
C VAL A 199 -7.94 12.42 -0.44
N ASN A 200 -7.15 12.62 0.61
CA ASN A 200 -7.67 12.84 1.96
C ASN A 200 -8.48 14.15 2.06
N GLY A 201 -7.99 15.23 1.44
CA GLY A 201 -8.68 16.51 1.40
C GLY A 201 -9.99 16.46 0.61
N LEU A 202 -9.97 15.87 -0.59
CA LEU A 202 -11.13 15.68 -1.47
C LEU A 202 -12.19 14.77 -0.82
N ALA A 203 -11.77 13.65 -0.23
CA ALA A 203 -12.67 12.66 0.35
C ALA A 203 -13.51 13.24 1.50
N HIS A 204 -12.98 14.24 2.23
CA HIS A 204 -13.69 14.98 3.26
C HIS A 204 -14.89 15.75 2.72
N TRP A 205 -14.78 16.32 1.51
CA TRP A 205 -15.84 17.10 0.87
C TRP A 205 -16.74 16.26 -0.03
N ALA A 206 -16.23 15.14 -0.54
CA ALA A 206 -16.97 14.18 -1.33
C ALA A 206 -17.88 13.25 -0.48
N THR A 207 -18.42 13.76 0.62
CA THR A 207 -19.33 13.02 1.50
C THR A 207 -20.78 13.25 1.10
N GLY A 208 -21.55 12.18 1.01
CA GLY A 208 -23.00 12.24 0.79
C GLY A 208 -23.61 10.85 0.96
N VAL A 209 -24.74 10.76 1.67
CA VAL A 209 -25.51 9.52 1.73
C VAL A 209 -26.50 9.52 0.57
N PHE A 210 -26.37 8.54 -0.30
CA PHE A 210 -27.21 8.39 -1.47
C PHE A 210 -28.10 7.16 -1.31
N THR A 211 -29.41 7.36 -1.27
CA THR A 211 -30.37 6.27 -1.34
C THR A 211 -30.62 5.93 -2.80
N LEU A 212 -30.10 4.80 -3.25
CA LEU A 212 -30.43 4.25 -4.56
C LEU A 212 -31.87 3.74 -4.52
N LYS A 213 -32.67 4.16 -5.51
CA LYS A 213 -33.98 3.58 -5.77
C LYS A 213 -33.78 2.29 -6.57
N GLU A 214 -34.62 1.28 -6.35
CA GLU A 214 -34.52 0.02 -7.10
C GLU A 214 -34.78 0.26 -8.59
N GLU A 215 -33.76 0.04 -9.41
CA GLU A 215 -33.88 0.05 -10.86
C GLU A 215 -34.30 -1.34 -11.37
N SER A 216 -35.32 -1.40 -12.20
CA SER A 216 -35.92 -2.65 -12.71
C SER A 216 -35.13 -3.34 -13.83
N ALA A 217 -33.95 -2.83 -14.21
CA ALA A 217 -33.13 -3.38 -15.28
C ALA A 217 -32.15 -4.44 -14.74
N THR A 218 -32.65 -5.65 -14.47
CA THR A 218 -31.82 -6.79 -14.07
C THR A 218 -31.14 -7.40 -15.29
N VAL A 219 -29.83 -7.22 -15.41
CA VAL A 219 -29.02 -7.96 -16.39
C VAL A 219 -28.41 -9.17 -15.70
N VAL A 220 -28.58 -10.35 -16.31
CA VAL A 220 -28.00 -11.61 -15.84
C VAL A 220 -26.47 -11.56 -16.00
N ALA A 221 -25.75 -11.48 -14.89
CA ALA A 221 -24.30 -11.66 -14.86
C ALA A 221 -23.98 -13.13 -14.61
N GLN A 222 -23.31 -13.80 -15.56
CA GLN A 222 -22.75 -15.13 -15.33
C GLN A 222 -21.49 -15.06 -14.46
N PHE A 223 -21.35 -16.05 -13.58
CA PHE A 223 -20.32 -16.17 -12.53
C PHE A 223 -18.88 -16.24 -13.07
N GLY A 224 -17.95 -15.69 -12.28
CA GLY A 224 -16.51 -15.84 -12.47
C GLY A 224 -15.62 -15.35 -11.32
N GLU A 225 -16.18 -14.89 -10.19
CA GLU A 225 -15.39 -14.45 -9.02
C GLU A 225 -15.61 -15.39 -7.83
N PRO A 226 -14.54 -15.83 -7.13
CA PRO A 226 -14.66 -16.70 -5.97
C PRO A 226 -15.31 -15.95 -4.80
N GLN A 227 -16.42 -16.48 -4.29
CA GLN A 227 -17.10 -15.96 -3.11
C GLN A 227 -16.62 -16.68 -1.85
N ILE A 228 -16.49 -15.92 -0.74
CA ILE A 228 -16.01 -16.41 0.56
C ILE A 228 -17.14 -17.06 1.40
N LEU A 229 -18.41 -16.81 1.07
CA LEU A 229 -19.56 -17.33 1.81
C LEU A 229 -20.68 -17.83 0.88
N PRO A 230 -21.37 -18.95 1.20
CA PRO A 230 -22.54 -19.40 0.45
C PRO A 230 -23.72 -18.46 0.70
N LEU A 231 -24.28 -17.87 -0.37
CA LEU A 231 -25.42 -16.93 -0.34
C LEU A 231 -26.81 -17.61 -0.46
N GLY A 232 -26.92 -18.91 -0.20
CA GLY A 232 -28.17 -19.67 -0.39
C GLY A 232 -29.19 -19.45 0.74
N GLY A 233 -30.44 -19.12 0.39
CA GLY A 233 -31.60 -19.22 1.29
C GLY A 233 -32.20 -20.63 1.31
N TYR A 234 -33.35 -20.83 1.98
CA TYR A 234 -34.05 -22.13 2.02
C TYR A 234 -34.38 -22.70 0.62
N ASP A 235 -34.61 -21.82 -0.37
CA ASP A 235 -34.89 -22.19 -1.76
C ASP A 235 -33.66 -22.76 -2.49
N SER A 236 -32.46 -22.60 -1.93
CA SER A 236 -31.20 -23.08 -2.48
C SER A 236 -30.73 -24.38 -1.83
N LEU A 237 -31.58 -25.08 -1.07
CA LEU A 237 -31.26 -26.38 -0.50
C LEU A 237 -31.53 -27.49 -1.51
N THR A 238 -30.58 -28.41 -1.64
CA THR A 238 -30.70 -29.58 -2.51
C THR A 238 -30.10 -30.80 -1.82
N THR A 239 -30.58 -31.99 -2.18
CA THR A 239 -30.04 -33.27 -1.69
C THR A 239 -28.89 -33.79 -2.52
N LYS A 240 -28.39 -33.01 -3.49
CA LYS A 240 -27.29 -33.37 -4.39
C LYS A 240 -26.28 -32.23 -4.47
N GLY A 241 -25.02 -32.51 -4.12
CA GLY A 241 -23.95 -31.53 -4.20
C GLY A 241 -22.59 -32.12 -3.85
N ASP A 242 -21.54 -31.33 -4.08
CA ASP A 242 -20.19 -31.66 -3.62
C ASP A 242 -20.08 -31.42 -2.10
N ILE A 243 -19.21 -32.18 -1.41
CA ILE A 243 -18.98 -32.11 0.05
C ILE A 243 -18.64 -30.68 0.47
N SER A 244 -17.92 -29.94 -0.38
CA SER A 244 -17.58 -28.54 -0.12
C SER A 244 -18.80 -27.60 0.00
N SER A 245 -19.98 -28.05 -0.43
CA SER A 245 -21.26 -27.31 -0.40
C SER A 245 -22.22 -27.79 0.68
N LEU A 246 -21.80 -28.75 1.50
CA LEU A 246 -22.61 -29.32 2.58
C LEU A 246 -22.98 -28.26 3.62
N LEU A 247 -24.22 -28.30 4.12
CA LEU A 247 -24.64 -27.42 5.21
C LEU A 247 -23.84 -27.72 6.48
N SER A 248 -23.36 -26.68 7.18
CA SER A 248 -22.60 -26.84 8.41
C SER A 248 -23.38 -27.54 9.53
N SER A 249 -24.72 -27.49 9.50
CA SER A 249 -25.58 -28.25 10.41
C SER A 249 -25.51 -29.76 10.20
N GLU A 250 -25.21 -30.22 8.98
CA GLU A 250 -25.13 -31.65 8.65
C GLU A 250 -23.85 -32.28 9.22
N LEU A 251 -22.78 -31.49 9.39
CA LEU A 251 -21.55 -31.94 10.06
C LEU A 251 -21.78 -32.29 11.54
N GLY A 252 -22.86 -31.80 12.15
CA GLY A 252 -23.27 -32.16 13.50
C GLY A 252 -23.79 -33.59 13.63
N PHE A 253 -23.96 -34.33 12.54
CA PHE A 253 -24.30 -35.76 12.57
C PHE A 253 -23.08 -36.67 12.72
N ILE A 254 -21.87 -36.12 12.61
CA ILE A 254 -20.63 -36.86 12.83
C ILE A 254 -20.43 -37.00 14.34
N ASP A 255 -20.61 -38.22 14.84
CA ASP A 255 -20.40 -38.56 16.25
C ASP A 255 -19.55 -39.84 16.35
N GLU A 256 -18.32 -39.68 16.83
CA GLU A 256 -17.33 -40.76 16.97
C GLU A 256 -17.71 -41.76 18.08
N GLU A 257 -18.66 -41.42 18.97
CA GLU A 257 -19.09 -42.27 20.07
C GLU A 257 -20.30 -43.16 19.73
N MET A 258 -20.94 -42.96 18.56
CA MET A 258 -22.07 -43.75 18.12
C MET A 258 -21.66 -45.02 17.37
N GLU A 259 -22.37 -46.14 17.60
CA GLU A 259 -22.14 -47.41 16.88
C GLU A 259 -22.42 -47.30 15.36
N VAL A 260 -23.24 -46.33 14.95
CA VAL A 260 -23.57 -46.05 13.55
C VAL A 260 -23.47 -44.55 13.33
N ASP A 261 -22.60 -44.13 12.41
CA ASP A 261 -22.47 -42.74 12.01
C ASP A 261 -23.71 -42.30 11.22
N LEU A 262 -24.48 -41.39 11.80
CA LEU A 262 -25.69 -40.85 11.20
C LEU A 262 -25.38 -40.00 9.97
N PHE A 263 -24.17 -39.44 9.87
CA PHE A 263 -23.70 -38.75 8.70
C PHE A 263 -23.58 -39.70 7.50
N ASP A 264 -22.88 -40.83 7.68
CA ASP A 264 -22.66 -41.83 6.64
C ASP A 264 -23.98 -42.45 6.16
N LEU A 265 -24.90 -42.76 7.10
CA LEU A 265 -26.22 -43.29 6.77
C LEU A 265 -26.99 -42.31 5.86
N LYS A 266 -27.05 -41.03 6.25
CA LYS A 266 -27.74 -39.99 5.47
C LYS A 266 -27.05 -39.69 4.15
N TYR A 267 -25.72 -39.79 4.11
CA TYR A 267 -24.94 -39.65 2.87
C TYR A 267 -25.31 -40.76 1.88
N CYS A 268 -25.32 -42.02 2.32
CA CYS A 268 -25.70 -43.17 1.49
C CYS A 268 -27.16 -43.10 1.01
N GLU A 269 -28.07 -42.57 1.82
CA GLU A 269 -29.49 -42.41 1.46
C GLU A 269 -29.80 -41.15 0.64
N ASN A 270 -28.79 -40.33 0.30
CA ASN A 270 -28.96 -39.02 -0.35
C ASN A 270 -29.94 -38.10 0.40
N GLN A 271 -29.87 -38.08 1.73
CA GLN A 271 -30.73 -37.26 2.59
C GLN A 271 -30.03 -36.02 3.15
N LEU A 272 -28.72 -35.89 2.96
CA LEU A 272 -27.97 -34.69 3.38
C LEU A 272 -28.36 -33.47 2.56
N LEU A 273 -28.39 -32.32 3.21
CA LEU A 273 -28.70 -31.04 2.59
C LEU A 273 -27.41 -30.30 2.18
N TYR A 274 -27.39 -29.82 0.94
CA TYR A 274 -26.33 -29.04 0.34
C TYR A 274 -26.87 -27.68 -0.10
N PHE A 275 -26.02 -26.65 0.01
CA PHE A 275 -26.28 -25.40 -0.68
C PHE A 275 -26.04 -25.59 -2.17
N LYS A 276 -27.04 -25.27 -2.98
CA LYS A 276 -26.94 -25.23 -4.43
C LYS A 276 -26.06 -24.06 -4.84
N ARG A 277 -24.76 -24.33 -5.02
CA ARG A 277 -23.76 -23.32 -5.42
C ARG A 277 -24.03 -22.67 -6.78
N GLU A 278 -24.74 -23.37 -7.66
CA GLU A 278 -24.91 -22.96 -9.07
C GLU A 278 -26.16 -22.09 -9.35
N GLU A 279 -27.03 -21.84 -8.37
CA GLU A 279 -28.27 -21.06 -8.59
C GLU A 279 -28.33 -19.68 -7.93
N GLY A 280 -27.23 -19.22 -7.34
CA GLY A 280 -27.15 -17.86 -6.81
C GLY A 280 -26.99 -16.80 -7.89
N ALA A 281 -27.91 -16.68 -8.86
CA ALA A 281 -27.89 -15.59 -9.82
C ALA A 281 -28.02 -14.25 -9.06
N VAL A 282 -26.90 -13.64 -8.68
CA VAL A 282 -26.89 -12.28 -8.15
C VAL A 282 -27.11 -11.37 -9.36
N PHE A 283 -28.34 -10.86 -9.50
CA PHE A 283 -28.64 -9.81 -10.46
C PHE A 283 -27.87 -8.55 -10.07
N ARG A 284 -26.68 -8.36 -10.66
CA ARG A 284 -25.92 -7.12 -10.54
C ARG A 284 -26.10 -6.32 -11.81
N ILE A 285 -26.49 -5.06 -11.67
CA ILE A 285 -26.44 -4.12 -12.78
C ILE A 285 -24.96 -3.91 -13.12
N ARG A 286 -24.59 -4.04 -14.39
CA ARG A 286 -23.24 -3.69 -14.85
C ARG A 286 -23.26 -2.24 -15.31
N ARG A 287 -22.45 -1.38 -14.69
CA ARG A 287 -22.34 0.05 -15.02
C ARG A 287 -20.97 0.34 -15.60
N ASP A 288 -20.94 0.77 -16.85
CA ASP A 288 -19.72 1.15 -17.54
C ASP A 288 -19.69 2.66 -17.70
N ILE A 289 -18.81 3.31 -16.95
CA ILE A 289 -18.72 4.76 -16.84
C ILE A 289 -17.47 5.24 -17.58
N THR A 290 -17.66 5.98 -18.66
CA THR A 290 -16.56 6.67 -19.36
C THR A 290 -16.43 8.09 -18.80
N VAL A 291 -15.21 8.50 -18.46
CA VAL A 291 -14.91 9.86 -17.98
C VAL A 291 -13.97 10.51 -18.99
N ASP A 292 -14.48 11.45 -19.77
CA ASP A 292 -13.71 12.22 -20.75
C ASP A 292 -13.11 13.45 -20.06
N LEU A 293 -11.77 13.49 -19.97
CA LEU A 293 -11.00 14.57 -19.37
C LEU A 293 -10.12 15.23 -20.44
N GLU A 294 -10.39 16.49 -20.73
CA GLU A 294 -9.54 17.31 -21.60
C GLU A 294 -8.43 17.96 -20.77
N LEU A 295 -7.19 17.62 -21.09
CA LEU A 295 -6.00 18.10 -20.42
C LEU A 295 -5.44 19.34 -21.14
N THR A 296 -5.02 20.32 -20.36
CA THR A 296 -4.35 21.55 -20.82
C THR A 296 -2.95 21.67 -20.19
N PRO A 297 -2.12 22.66 -20.59
CA PRO A 297 -0.81 22.91 -19.96
C PRO A 297 -0.87 23.13 -18.44
N PHE A 298 -2.04 23.38 -17.88
CA PHE A 298 -2.30 23.40 -16.43
C PHE A 298 -1.72 22.19 -15.69
N PHE A 299 -1.76 21.00 -16.31
CA PHE A 299 -1.29 19.75 -15.71
C PHE A 299 0.22 19.49 -15.85
N GLU A 300 0.98 20.37 -16.49
CA GLU A 300 2.45 20.28 -16.50
C GLU A 300 3.02 20.44 -15.09
N HIS A 301 2.33 21.19 -14.23
CA HIS A 301 2.71 21.32 -12.84
C HIS A 301 2.30 20.08 -12.05
N GLU A 302 3.28 19.37 -11.46
CA GLU A 302 3.09 18.13 -10.70
C GLU A 302 1.98 18.17 -9.64
N ARG A 303 1.80 19.33 -8.98
CA ARG A 303 0.69 19.56 -8.02
C ARG A 303 -0.67 19.28 -8.66
N HIS A 304 -0.93 19.85 -9.84
CA HIS A 304 -2.20 19.72 -10.52
C HIS A 304 -2.40 18.33 -11.10
N LEU A 305 -1.32 17.71 -11.58
CA LEU A 305 -1.35 16.31 -12.00
C LEU A 305 -1.70 15.39 -10.82
N GLY A 306 -1.08 15.57 -9.65
CA GLY A 306 -1.44 14.82 -8.45
C GLY A 306 -2.90 15.02 -8.03
N LEU A 307 -3.42 16.24 -8.13
CA LEU A 307 -4.82 16.57 -7.84
C LEU A 307 -5.80 15.88 -8.81
N LEU A 308 -5.45 15.80 -10.10
CA LEU A 308 -6.23 15.09 -11.11
C LEU A 308 -6.38 13.61 -10.78
N PHE A 309 -5.26 12.93 -10.49
CA PHE A 309 -5.27 11.50 -10.15
C PHE A 309 -5.96 11.24 -8.81
N ALA A 310 -5.82 12.16 -7.85
CA ALA A 310 -6.57 12.11 -6.60
C ALA A 310 -8.08 12.19 -6.84
N TRP A 311 -8.53 13.12 -7.68
CA TRP A 311 -9.94 13.24 -8.06
C TRP A 311 -10.45 12.00 -8.79
N CYS A 312 -9.67 11.44 -9.74
CA CYS A 312 -10.02 10.20 -10.43
C CYS A 312 -10.23 9.05 -9.43
N PHE A 313 -9.33 8.93 -8.45
CA PHE A 313 -9.43 7.91 -7.41
C PHE A 313 -10.65 8.11 -6.52
N VAL A 314 -10.87 9.32 -5.98
CA VAL A 314 -12.00 9.61 -5.09
C VAL A 314 -13.34 9.47 -5.82
N LEU A 315 -13.43 9.90 -7.08
CA LEU A 315 -14.64 9.70 -7.89
C LEU A 315 -14.93 8.21 -8.05
N ALA A 316 -13.92 7.41 -8.41
CA ALA A 316 -14.08 5.97 -8.58
C ALA A 316 -14.49 5.28 -7.27
N ASP A 317 -13.83 5.62 -6.17
CA ASP A 317 -14.13 5.10 -4.84
C ASP A 317 -15.59 5.40 -4.44
N ARG A 318 -16.02 6.66 -4.58
CA ARG A 318 -17.39 7.07 -4.26
C ARG A 318 -18.45 6.45 -5.18
N LEU A 319 -18.13 6.24 -6.46
CA LEU A 319 -19.03 5.53 -7.37
C LEU A 319 -19.19 4.06 -6.98
N MET A 320 -18.08 3.38 -6.66
CA MET A 320 -18.12 2.00 -6.19
C MET A 320 -18.84 1.85 -4.85
N GLU A 321 -18.67 2.80 -3.93
CA GLU A 321 -19.37 2.83 -2.65
C GLU A 321 -20.87 3.10 -2.83
N THR A 322 -21.22 4.10 -3.65
CA THR A 322 -22.63 4.45 -3.90
C THR A 322 -23.35 3.28 -4.55
N PHE A 323 -22.74 2.63 -5.54
CA PHE A 323 -23.29 1.49 -6.27
C PHE A 323 -22.71 0.16 -5.78
N VAL A 324 -22.63 -0.05 -4.46
CA VAL A 324 -22.00 -1.24 -3.85
C VAL A 324 -22.57 -2.58 -4.31
N LYS A 325 -23.85 -2.60 -4.74
CA LYS A 325 -24.53 -3.81 -5.25
C LYS A 325 -24.23 -4.08 -6.73
N ASP A 326 -23.69 -3.10 -7.45
CA ASP A 326 -23.49 -3.15 -8.89
C ASP A 326 -22.05 -3.49 -9.26
N ALA A 327 -21.85 -3.99 -10.47
CA ALA A 327 -20.53 -4.14 -11.05
C ALA A 327 -20.14 -2.85 -11.79
N VAL A 328 -19.49 -1.94 -11.09
CA VAL A 328 -19.04 -0.65 -11.65
C VAL A 328 -17.66 -0.81 -12.28
N ARG A 329 -17.54 -0.35 -13.52
CA ARG A 329 -16.26 -0.16 -14.22
C ARG A 329 -16.14 1.28 -14.71
N LEU A 330 -14.96 1.86 -14.55
CA LEU A 330 -14.63 3.22 -14.91
C LEU A 330 -13.52 3.23 -15.94
N PHE A 331 -13.70 4.01 -17.00
CA PHE A 331 -12.69 4.24 -18.03
C PHE A 331 -12.41 5.73 -18.12
N PHE A 332 -11.24 6.15 -17.63
CA PHE A 332 -10.77 7.53 -17.73
C PHE A 332 -10.05 7.72 -19.07
N GLN A 333 -10.62 8.56 -19.91
CA GLN A 333 -10.06 8.95 -21.20
C GLN A 333 -9.49 10.36 -21.13
N PHE A 334 -8.17 10.46 -21.27
CA PHE A 334 -7.45 11.73 -21.27
C PHE A 334 -7.21 12.20 -22.70
N ARG A 335 -7.55 13.46 -23.01
CA ARG A 335 -7.43 14.06 -24.34
C ARG A 335 -6.70 15.39 -24.26
N GLY A 336 -6.28 15.95 -25.40
CA GLY A 336 -5.64 17.26 -25.44
C GLY A 336 -4.14 17.23 -25.14
N PHE A 337 -3.68 18.15 -24.30
CA PHE A 337 -2.27 18.29 -23.93
C PHE A 337 -1.80 17.10 -23.08
N MET A 338 -0.63 16.55 -23.36
CA MET A 338 -0.06 15.43 -22.59
C MET A 338 1.14 15.94 -21.79
N PRO A 339 1.01 16.09 -20.46
CA PRO A 339 2.12 16.53 -19.62
C PRO A 339 3.34 15.63 -19.72
N SER A 340 4.53 16.18 -19.53
CA SER A 340 5.78 15.39 -19.60
C SER A 340 5.78 14.19 -18.64
N ALA A 341 5.33 14.39 -17.41
CA ALA A 341 5.24 13.36 -16.37
C ALA A 341 4.00 12.44 -16.51
N PHE A 342 3.13 12.66 -17.50
CA PHE A 342 1.83 11.97 -17.58
C PHE A 342 1.98 10.45 -17.73
N ARG A 343 2.90 9.99 -18.58
CA ARG A 343 3.11 8.55 -18.82
C ARG A 343 3.56 7.83 -17.54
N GLU A 344 4.46 8.45 -16.79
CA GLU A 344 4.99 7.93 -15.54
C GLU A 344 3.90 7.92 -14.46
N ALA A 345 3.14 9.01 -14.34
CA ALA A 345 2.00 9.11 -13.43
C ALA A 345 0.92 8.05 -13.73
N CYS A 346 0.59 7.79 -15.00
CA CYS A 346 -0.32 6.71 -15.38
C CYS A 346 0.22 5.33 -15.02
N ALA A 347 1.52 5.08 -15.23
CA ALA A 347 2.14 3.80 -14.90
C ALA A 347 2.11 3.57 -13.37
N PHE A 348 2.49 4.59 -12.61
CA PHE A 348 2.41 4.57 -11.15
C PHE A 348 0.97 4.33 -10.67
N PHE A 349 0.01 5.07 -11.21
CA PHE A 349 -1.39 4.97 -10.78
C PHE A 349 -1.99 3.59 -11.12
N ARG A 350 -1.68 3.01 -12.28
CA ARG A 350 -2.11 1.63 -12.61
C ARG A 350 -1.59 0.63 -11.59
N PHE A 351 -0.32 0.71 -11.23
CA PHE A 351 0.25 -0.18 -10.23
C PHE A 351 -0.41 0.06 -8.85
N PHE A 352 -0.63 1.31 -8.46
CA PHE A 352 -1.36 1.63 -7.24
C PHE A 352 -2.76 0.99 -7.23
N LEU A 353 -3.48 0.98 -8.35
CA LEU A 353 -4.77 0.30 -8.50
C LEU A 353 -4.65 -1.23 -8.45
N GLU A 354 -3.55 -1.80 -8.93
CA GLU A 354 -3.25 -3.24 -8.85
C GLU A 354 -3.07 -3.68 -7.38
N GLU A 355 -2.27 -2.95 -6.61
CA GLU A 355 -2.08 -3.22 -5.17
C GLU A 355 -3.36 -3.01 -4.36
N LYS A 356 -4.23 -2.08 -4.79
CA LYS A 356 -5.57 -1.90 -4.20
C LYS A 356 -6.58 -2.96 -4.67
N GLY A 357 -6.22 -3.84 -5.60
CA GLY A 357 -7.11 -4.90 -6.11
C GLY A 357 -8.26 -4.40 -7.00
N ILE A 358 -8.18 -3.16 -7.49
CA ILE A 358 -9.26 -2.49 -8.24
C ILE A 358 -8.89 -2.18 -9.70
N PHE A 359 -7.72 -2.61 -10.16
CA PHE A 359 -7.25 -2.41 -11.55
C PHE A 359 -8.17 -3.00 -12.63
N LYS A 360 -8.97 -4.04 -12.29
CA LYS A 360 -9.97 -4.61 -13.21
C LYS A 360 -11.23 -3.76 -13.33
N ARG A 361 -11.39 -2.76 -12.46
CA ARG A 361 -12.55 -1.86 -12.42
C ARG A 361 -12.20 -0.47 -12.92
N ILE A 362 -10.96 -0.02 -12.76
CA ILE A 362 -10.54 1.32 -13.15
C ILE A 362 -9.49 1.22 -14.26
N PHE A 363 -9.81 1.80 -15.41
CA PHE A 363 -8.98 1.81 -16.61
C PHE A 363 -8.60 3.25 -16.96
N LEU A 364 -7.39 3.44 -17.49
CA LEU A 364 -6.84 4.75 -17.85
C LEU A 364 -6.24 4.69 -19.24
N SER A 365 -6.58 5.67 -20.08
CA SER A 365 -6.13 5.72 -21.46
C SER A 365 -6.00 7.16 -21.98
N ALA A 366 -4.90 7.47 -22.66
CA ALA A 366 -4.78 8.71 -23.44
C ALA A 366 -5.17 8.51 -24.92
N HIS A 367 -4.91 7.33 -25.49
CA HIS A 367 -5.04 7.06 -26.92
C HIS A 367 -5.61 5.68 -27.26
N GLY A 368 -5.93 4.87 -26.26
CA GLY A 368 -6.53 3.55 -26.43
C GLY A 368 -8.04 3.56 -26.28
N ASP A 369 -8.68 2.63 -26.97
CA ASP A 369 -10.09 2.32 -26.81
C ASP A 369 -10.34 1.63 -25.46
N PRO A 370 -11.56 1.73 -24.91
CA PRO A 370 -11.92 0.96 -23.73
C PRO A 370 -11.83 -0.56 -24.04
N PRO A 371 -11.79 -1.42 -23.01
CA PRO A 371 -11.80 -2.87 -23.20
C PRO A 371 -12.91 -3.30 -24.16
N ALA A 372 -12.68 -4.34 -24.98
CA ALA A 372 -13.60 -4.74 -26.04
C ALA A 372 -15.02 -5.10 -25.55
N ASP A 373 -15.16 -5.47 -24.27
CA ASP A 373 -16.41 -5.80 -23.61
C ASP A 373 -17.01 -4.62 -22.80
N PHE A 374 -16.39 -3.44 -22.86
CA PHE A 374 -16.84 -2.21 -22.22
C PHE A 374 -17.95 -1.54 -23.03
N GLN A 375 -19.00 -1.07 -22.35
CA GLN A 375 -20.23 -0.54 -22.95
C GLN A 375 -20.94 -1.54 -23.89
N SER A 376 -20.92 -2.82 -23.52
CA SER A 376 -21.72 -3.83 -24.23
C SER A 376 -23.23 -3.53 -24.10
N PRO A 377 -24.10 -4.05 -25.00
CA PRO A 377 -25.55 -3.83 -24.93
C PRO A 377 -26.20 -4.31 -23.62
N ARG A 378 -25.48 -5.09 -22.83
CA ARG A 378 -25.89 -5.63 -21.53
C ARG A 378 -25.45 -4.76 -20.35
N THR A 379 -24.91 -3.57 -20.60
CA THR A 379 -24.38 -2.67 -19.57
C THR A 379 -25.14 -1.35 -19.61
N GLN A 380 -25.32 -0.74 -18.44
CA GLN A 380 -25.76 0.64 -18.36
C GLN A 380 -24.54 1.54 -18.59
N GLY A 381 -24.44 2.08 -19.80
CA GLY A 381 -23.38 3.01 -20.15
C GLY A 381 -23.65 4.42 -19.62
N TRP A 382 -22.64 5.01 -18.99
CA TRP A 382 -22.62 6.41 -18.58
C TRP A 382 -21.40 7.11 -19.19
N LYS A 383 -21.55 8.39 -19.47
CA LYS A 383 -20.48 9.25 -19.96
C LYS A 383 -20.44 10.56 -19.19
N LEU A 384 -19.33 10.81 -18.51
CA LEU A 384 -19.05 12.04 -17.79
C LEU A 384 -18.13 12.92 -18.64
N GLY A 385 -18.53 14.18 -18.86
CA GLY A 385 -17.77 15.12 -19.66
C GLY A 385 -17.78 14.81 -21.17
N GLY A 386 -16.97 15.56 -21.92
CA GLY A 386 -16.88 15.45 -23.37
C GLY A 386 -18.20 15.71 -24.11
N PRO A 387 -18.23 15.46 -25.44
CA PRO A 387 -19.45 15.58 -26.23
C PRO A 387 -20.46 14.47 -25.86
N PRO A 388 -21.77 14.79 -25.85
CA PRO A 388 -22.81 13.80 -25.55
C PRO A 388 -22.80 12.67 -26.57
N ASP A 389 -23.02 11.45 -26.10
CA ASP A 389 -23.18 10.26 -26.93
C ASP A 389 -24.63 9.75 -26.77
N PRO A 390 -25.41 9.64 -27.86
CA PRO A 390 -26.81 9.23 -27.79
C PRO A 390 -27.01 7.79 -27.29
N ARG A 391 -25.96 6.96 -27.21
CA ARG A 391 -26.04 5.56 -26.78
C ARG A 391 -25.98 5.37 -25.27
N VAL A 392 -25.58 6.40 -24.51
CA VAL A 392 -25.28 6.30 -23.08
C VAL A 392 -25.83 7.50 -22.33
N LYS A 393 -26.04 7.38 -21.01
CA LYS A 393 -26.48 8.50 -20.18
C LYS A 393 -25.33 9.51 -20.04
N HIS A 394 -25.55 10.75 -20.47
CA HIS A 394 -24.53 11.81 -20.44
C HIS A 394 -24.69 12.71 -19.23
N ILE A 395 -23.56 13.03 -18.59
CA ILE A 395 -23.46 13.99 -17.50
C ILE A 395 -22.41 15.03 -17.87
N PRO A 396 -22.79 16.31 -18.02
CA PRO A 396 -21.82 17.36 -18.33
C PRO A 396 -20.91 17.58 -17.12
N PHE A 397 -19.60 17.47 -17.36
CA PHE A 397 -18.57 17.76 -16.38
C PHE A 397 -17.34 18.31 -17.10
N SER A 398 -16.65 19.25 -16.44
CA SER A 398 -15.34 19.73 -16.87
C SER A 398 -14.48 19.91 -15.63
N PHE A 399 -13.26 19.39 -15.68
CA PHE A 399 -12.30 19.57 -14.59
C PHE A 399 -11.82 21.02 -14.58
N PRO A 400 -11.86 21.73 -13.42
CA PRO A 400 -11.44 23.11 -13.33
C PRO A 400 -9.94 23.26 -13.59
N GLN A 401 -9.58 24.08 -14.58
CA GLN A 401 -8.20 24.29 -15.06
C GLN A 401 -7.90 25.78 -15.28
N THR A 402 -8.61 26.68 -14.60
CA THR A 402 -8.44 28.12 -14.75
C THR A 402 -7.31 28.65 -13.89
N ASP A 403 -6.73 29.79 -14.25
CA ASP A 403 -5.72 30.47 -13.42
C ASP A 403 -6.27 30.84 -12.04
N ALA A 404 -7.57 31.18 -11.96
CA ALA A 404 -8.26 31.43 -10.70
C ALA A 404 -8.29 30.19 -9.82
N PHE A 405 -8.61 29.02 -10.40
CA PHE A 405 -8.54 27.75 -9.67
C PHE A 405 -7.11 27.43 -9.24
N ALA A 406 -6.11 27.65 -10.11
CA ALA A 406 -4.69 27.44 -9.80
C ALA A 406 -4.22 28.29 -8.60
N ALA A 407 -4.69 29.53 -8.51
CA ALA A 407 -4.32 30.50 -7.49
C ALA A 407 -5.09 30.34 -6.17
N ALA A 408 -6.18 29.56 -6.16
CA ALA A 408 -6.98 29.31 -4.97
C ALA A 408 -6.20 28.54 -3.89
N ASP A 409 -6.65 28.67 -2.64
CA ASP A 409 -6.08 27.92 -1.51
C ASP A 409 -6.27 26.41 -1.76
N PRO A 410 -5.30 25.54 -1.38
CA PRO A 410 -5.44 24.09 -1.55
C PRO A 410 -6.76 23.54 -1.02
N ARG A 411 -7.26 24.07 0.11
CA ARG A 411 -8.53 23.62 0.70
C ARG A 411 -9.73 24.01 -0.15
N GLU A 412 -9.71 25.17 -0.80
CA GLU A 412 -10.76 25.64 -1.70
C GLU A 412 -10.79 24.77 -2.97
N GLN A 413 -9.62 24.46 -3.52
CA GLN A 413 -9.49 23.53 -4.65
C GLN A 413 -10.07 22.15 -4.32
N GLU A 414 -9.72 21.61 -3.16
CA GLU A 414 -10.23 20.33 -2.65
C GLU A 414 -11.75 20.37 -2.42
N GLN A 415 -12.26 21.48 -1.90
CA GLN A 415 -13.69 21.65 -1.69
C GLN A 415 -14.47 21.70 -3.01
N GLU A 416 -14.03 22.50 -3.98
CA GLU A 416 -14.68 22.59 -5.29
C GLU A 416 -14.72 21.23 -5.99
N LEU A 417 -13.58 20.54 -6.02
CA LEU A 417 -13.48 19.22 -6.63
C LEU A 417 -14.27 18.15 -5.88
N GLY A 418 -14.27 18.14 -4.55
CA GLY A 418 -15.08 17.19 -3.76
C GLY A 418 -16.58 17.41 -3.97
N LEU A 419 -17.03 18.66 -4.01
CA LEU A 419 -18.42 19.02 -4.31
C LEU A 419 -18.82 18.64 -5.74
N SER A 420 -17.88 18.71 -6.71
CA SER A 420 -18.13 18.27 -8.09
C SER A 420 -18.49 16.77 -8.14
N ILE A 421 -17.82 15.93 -7.33
CA ILE A 421 -18.10 14.49 -7.25
C ILE A 421 -19.52 14.26 -6.70
N VAL A 422 -19.91 14.99 -5.64
CA VAL A 422 -21.26 14.92 -5.07
C VAL A 422 -22.31 15.34 -6.11
N GLN A 423 -22.04 16.38 -6.89
CA GLN A 423 -22.95 16.83 -7.95
C GLN A 423 -23.10 15.80 -9.07
N ILE A 424 -22.00 15.17 -9.51
CA ILE A 424 -22.04 14.07 -10.47
C ILE A 424 -22.91 12.93 -9.95
N LEU A 425 -22.71 12.50 -8.70
CA LEU A 425 -23.50 11.41 -8.10
C LEU A 425 -24.99 11.77 -8.01
N LYS A 426 -25.32 13.00 -7.59
CA LYS A 426 -26.71 13.49 -7.58
C LYS A 426 -27.34 13.45 -8.97
N GLN A 427 -26.61 13.84 -10.00
CA GLN A 427 -27.08 13.79 -11.37
C GLN A 427 -27.24 12.35 -11.86
N MET A 428 -26.30 11.45 -11.54
CA MET A 428 -26.44 10.02 -11.86
C MET A 428 -27.69 9.41 -11.25
N ILE A 429 -27.95 9.69 -9.98
CA ILE A 429 -29.13 9.16 -9.29
C ILE A 429 -30.41 9.81 -9.81
N GLY A 430 -30.42 11.13 -10.03
CA GLY A 430 -31.60 11.83 -10.58
C GLY A 430 -31.90 11.45 -12.04
N HIS A 431 -30.89 11.08 -12.82
CA HIS A 431 -31.07 10.53 -14.17
C HIS A 431 -31.42 9.04 -14.17
N ALA A 432 -31.41 8.33 -13.04
CA ALA A 432 -32.00 7.01 -12.93
C ALA A 432 -33.54 7.05 -13.01
N ASP A 433 -34.15 8.20 -12.70
CA ASP A 433 -35.61 8.42 -12.70
C ASP A 433 -36.21 8.69 -14.10
N ARG A 434 -35.40 8.78 -15.15
CA ARG A 434 -35.82 8.96 -16.55
C ARG A 434 -35.24 7.88 -17.44
#